data_AF-A0A9E3D9W3-F1
#
_entry.id   AF-A0A9E3D9W3-F1
#
_cell.length_a   1.000
_cell.length_b   1.000
_cell.length_c   1.000
_cell.angle_alpha   90.00
_cell.angle_beta   90.00
_cell.angle_gamma   90.00
#
_symmetry.space_group_name_H-M   'P 1'
#
loop_
_entity.id
_entity.type
_entity.pdbx_description
1 polymer ?
#
loop_
_entity_poly.entity_id
_entity_poly.type
_entity_poly.pdbx_seq_one_letter_code
_entity_poly.pdbx_strand_id
1 'polypeptide(L)'
;MQYGVIMAGGAGTRLWPLSRANRPKQLLNVIRGKSLLQLSYERLRGLLPPEQIYVCTGAAHCDAVRENLPELPKENLLGEPTGRDTANAVG
;
A
#
# COMPACT_ATOMS: atom_id res chain seq x y z
N MET A 1 -12.67 -4.74 -18.81
CA MET A 1 -11.35 -4.44 -18.23
C MET A 1 -11.46 -4.49 -16.71
N GLN A 2 -10.55 -5.18 -16.02
CA GLN A 2 -10.52 -5.27 -14.56
C GLN A 2 -9.36 -4.45 -14.00
N TYR A 3 -9.58 -3.84 -12.85
CA TYR A 3 -8.57 -3.06 -12.12
C TYR A 3 -8.55 -3.51 -10.66
N GLY A 4 -7.38 -3.41 -10.03
CA GLY A 4 -7.19 -3.72 -8.63
C GLY A 4 -6.71 -2.49 -7.87
N VAL A 5 -7.27 -2.23 -6.69
CA VAL A 5 -6.81 -1.17 -5.79
C VAL A 5 -6.40 -1.76 -4.46
N ILE A 6 -5.18 -1.46 -4.00
CA ILE A 6 -4.70 -1.81 -2.67
C ILE A 6 -4.87 -0.59 -1.77
N MET A 7 -5.75 -0.68 -0.77
CA MET A 7 -5.95 0.37 0.23
C MET A 7 -4.98 0.20 1.41
N ALA A 8 -4.04 1.13 1.52
CA ALA A 8 -2.85 1.08 2.36
C ALA A 8 -2.81 2.24 3.38
N GLY A 9 -3.94 2.55 4.04
CA GLY A 9 -4.06 3.66 5.01
C GLY A 9 -3.97 3.28 6.51
N GLY A 10 -3.84 2.00 6.86
CA GLY A 10 -3.95 1.55 8.25
C GLY A 10 -2.70 1.79 9.11
N ALA A 11 -2.82 2.53 10.22
CA ALA A 11 -1.72 2.81 11.15
C ALA A 11 -1.11 1.56 11.82
N GLY A 12 -1.91 0.51 12.03
CA GLY A 12 -1.41 -0.77 12.55
C GLY A 12 -1.21 -0.83 14.06
N THR A 13 -1.89 0.01 14.85
CA THR A 13 -1.68 0.19 16.31
C THR A 13 -1.56 -1.09 17.14
N ARG A 14 -2.27 -2.17 16.78
CA ARG A 14 -2.18 -3.49 17.44
C ARG A 14 -0.85 -4.21 17.25
N LEU A 15 -0.07 -3.82 16.26
CA LEU A 15 1.26 -4.36 15.97
C LEU A 15 2.36 -3.53 16.62
N TRP A 16 2.03 -2.57 17.48
CA TRP A 16 3.06 -1.93 18.31
C TRP A 16 3.76 -3.00 19.17
N PRO A 17 5.10 -3.00 19.30
CA PRO A 17 6.06 -1.97 18.91
C PRO A 17 6.63 -2.10 17.49
N LEU A 18 6.14 -3.00 16.65
CA LEU A 18 6.62 -3.14 15.28
C LEU A 18 6.11 -2.01 14.38
N SER A 19 4.82 -1.66 14.48
CA SER A 19 4.26 -0.50 13.77
C SER A 19 4.63 0.81 14.45
N ARG A 20 4.97 1.82 13.66
CA ARG A 20 5.20 3.21 14.08
C ARG A 20 4.44 4.16 13.17
N ALA A 21 4.29 5.42 13.59
CA ALA A 21 3.65 6.45 12.77
C ALA A 21 4.32 6.58 11.38
N ASN A 22 5.65 6.53 11.32
CA ASN A 22 6.42 6.57 10.07
C ASN A 22 6.59 5.20 9.38
N ARG A 23 6.18 4.11 10.03
CA ARG A 23 6.26 2.74 9.49
C ARG A 23 4.97 1.97 9.82
N PRO A 24 3.87 2.26 9.10
CA PRO A 24 2.58 1.62 9.30
C PRO A 24 2.59 0.13 8.92
N LYS A 25 1.56 -0.62 9.32
CA LYS A 25 1.53 -2.09 9.23
C LYS A 25 1.86 -2.64 7.84
N GLN A 26 1.40 -1.97 6.79
CA GLN A 26 1.56 -2.46 5.42
C GLN A 26 3.02 -2.49 4.97
N LEU A 27 3.88 -1.67 5.59
CA LEU A 27 5.31 -1.58 5.31
C LEU A 27 6.17 -2.43 6.27
N LEU A 28 5.54 -3.30 7.07
CA LEU A 28 6.24 -4.21 7.98
C LEU A 28 6.61 -5.51 7.26
N ASN A 29 7.88 -5.90 7.37
CA ASN A 29 8.43 -7.11 6.75
C ASN A 29 8.20 -8.33 7.65
N VAL A 30 6.94 -8.75 7.76
CA VAL A 30 6.51 -9.77 8.74
C VAL A 30 6.54 -11.20 8.20
N ILE A 31 6.51 -11.40 6.87
CA ILE A 31 6.48 -12.74 6.27
C ILE A 31 7.63 -12.87 5.30
N ARG A 32 8.59 -13.74 5.63
CA ARG A 32 9.73 -14.12 4.76
C ARG A 32 10.49 -12.91 4.18
N GLY A 33 10.65 -11.85 4.98
CA GLY A 33 11.37 -10.65 4.58
C GLY A 33 10.60 -9.67 3.68
N LYS A 34 9.38 -10.01 3.25
CA LYS A 34 8.52 -9.14 2.42
C LYS A 34 7.52 -8.36 3.27
N SER A 35 7.21 -7.15 2.84
CA SER A 35 6.16 -6.34 3.47
C SER A 35 4.76 -6.88 3.15
N LEU A 36 3.78 -6.59 4.02
CA LEU A 36 2.39 -6.95 3.76
C LEU A 36 1.86 -6.31 2.46
N LEU A 37 2.37 -5.13 2.11
CA LEU A 37 2.09 -4.45 0.85
C LEU A 37 2.66 -5.21 -0.34
N GLN A 38 3.94 -5.61 -0.29
CA GLN A 38 4.57 -6.42 -1.34
C GLN A 38 3.81 -7.73 -1.59
N LEU A 39 3.44 -8.43 -0.53
CA LEU A 39 2.68 -9.68 -0.64
C LEU A 39 1.29 -9.46 -1.23
N SER A 40 0.68 -8.30 -1.00
CA SER A 40 -0.63 -7.96 -1.60
C SER A 40 -0.49 -7.59 -3.07
N TYR A 41 0.56 -6.86 -3.42
CA TYR A 41 0.88 -6.52 -4.80
C TYR A 41 1.22 -7.77 -5.63
N GLU A 42 2.07 -8.66 -5.13
CA GLU A 42 2.44 -9.91 -5.82
C GLU A 42 1.23 -10.80 -6.13
N ARG A 43 0.27 -10.88 -5.20
CA ARG A 43 -1.00 -11.60 -5.44
C ARG A 43 -1.80 -10.99 -6.58
N LEU A 44 -1.88 -9.65 -6.66
CA LEU A 44 -2.55 -8.99 -7.76
C LEU A 44 -1.78 -9.10 -9.07
N ARG A 45 -0.44 -9.09 -9.04
CA ARG A 45 0.40 -9.28 -10.23
C ARG A 45 0.21 -10.64 -10.92
N GLY A 46 -0.22 -11.65 -10.17
CA GLY A 46 -0.65 -12.93 -10.73
C GLY A 46 -1.98 -12.89 -11.50
N LEU A 47 -2.72 -11.77 -11.43
CA LEU A 47 -4.05 -11.61 -12.03
C LEU A 47 -4.14 -10.41 -12.97
N LEU A 48 -3.36 -9.35 -12.72
CA LEU A 48 -3.41 -8.07 -13.40
C LEU A 48 -1.99 -7.58 -13.74
N PRO A 49 -1.80 -6.90 -14.88
CA PRO A 49 -0.54 -6.23 -15.20
C PRO A 49 -0.36 -4.97 -14.32
N PRO A 50 0.87 -4.44 -14.14
CA PRO A 50 1.15 -3.33 -13.21
C PRO A 50 0.30 -2.09 -13.48
N GLU A 51 0.01 -1.82 -14.75
CA GLU A 51 -0.72 -0.64 -15.23
C GLU A 51 -2.18 -0.65 -14.75
N GLN A 52 -2.70 -1.82 -14.35
CA GLN A 52 -4.06 -1.99 -13.85
C GLN A 52 -4.14 -2.15 -12.33
N ILE A 53 -3.03 -1.99 -11.62
CA ILE A 53 -2.96 -2.07 -10.16
C ILE A 53 -2.66 -0.68 -9.61
N TYR A 54 -3.51 -0.21 -8.71
CA TYR A 54 -3.35 1.03 -7.98
C TYR A 54 -3.06 0.78 -6.50
N VAL A 55 -2.35 1.69 -5.87
CA VAL A 55 -2.15 1.71 -4.41
C VAL A 55 -2.60 3.07 -3.89
N CYS A 56 -3.54 3.06 -2.94
CA CYS A 56 -4.00 4.26 -2.26
C CYS A 56 -3.44 4.26 -0.83
N THR A 57 -2.67 5.27 -0.47
CA THR A 57 -2.03 5.41 0.85
C THR A 57 -1.99 6.86 1.28
N GLY A 58 -1.66 7.14 2.54
CA GLY A 58 -1.42 8.53 2.97
C GLY A 58 -0.19 9.12 2.28
N ALA A 59 -0.26 10.39 1.86
CA ALA A 59 0.79 11.08 1.12
C ALA A 59 2.18 10.99 1.80
N ALA A 60 2.22 11.01 3.13
CA ALA A 60 3.44 10.85 3.92
C ALA A 60 4.12 9.48 3.78
N HIS A 61 3.47 8.48 3.18
CA HIS A 61 3.99 7.12 3.00
C HIS A 61 4.30 6.78 1.54
N CYS A 62 4.04 7.69 0.59
CA CYS A 62 4.23 7.43 -0.84
C CYS A 62 5.67 7.02 -1.17
N ASP A 63 6.68 7.67 -0.59
CA ASP A 63 8.08 7.32 -0.85
C ASP A 63 8.41 5.90 -0.38
N ALA A 64 7.99 5.54 0.82
CA ALA A 64 8.22 4.20 1.36
C ALA A 64 7.44 3.12 0.57
N VAL A 65 6.25 3.44 0.06
CA VAL A 65 5.51 2.56 -0.85
C VAL A 65 6.29 2.37 -2.16
N ARG A 66 6.83 3.44 -2.73
CA ARG A 66 7.62 3.39 -3.98
C ARG A 66 8.90 2.58 -3.82
N GLU A 67 9.55 2.66 -2.66
CA GLU A 67 10.69 1.80 -2.33
C GLU A 67 10.30 0.31 -2.22
N ASN A 68 9.10 0.03 -1.68
CA ASN A 68 8.61 -1.34 -1.55
C ASN A 68 8.15 -1.94 -2.89
N LEU A 69 7.60 -1.11 -3.78
CA LEU A 69 6.97 -1.50 -5.04
C LEU A 69 7.59 -0.73 -6.23
N PRO A 70 8.86 -0.97 -6.58
CA PRO A 70 9.51 -0.25 -7.68
C PRO A 70 8.89 -0.53 -9.07
N GLU A 71 8.15 -1.63 -9.22
CA GLU A 71 7.43 -1.99 -10.45
C GLU A 71 6.07 -1.30 -10.60
N LEU A 72 5.56 -0.64 -9.56
CA LEU A 72 4.30 0.09 -9.64
C LEU A 72 4.51 1.38 -10.45
N PRO A 73 3.72 1.63 -11.51
CA PRO A 73 3.75 2.91 -12.21
C PRO A 73 3.52 4.08 -11.25
N LYS A 74 4.23 5.19 -11.45
CA LYS A 74 4.18 6.34 -10.52
C LYS A 74 2.78 6.95 -10.45
N GLU A 75 2.10 6.98 -11.60
CA GLU A 75 0.72 7.42 -11.78
C GLU A 75 -0.31 6.55 -11.05
N ASN A 76 0.06 5.32 -10.67
CA ASN A 76 -0.82 4.38 -9.99
C ASN A 76 -0.68 4.42 -8.46
N LEU A 77 0.17 5.32 -7.94
CA LEU A 77 0.31 5.58 -6.50
C LEU A 77 -0.47 6.82 -6.11
N LEU A 78 -1.59 6.62 -5.40
CA LEU A 78 -2.47 7.68 -4.94
C LEU A 78 -2.12 8.05 -3.48
N GLY A 79 -1.73 9.30 -3.28
CA GLY A 79 -1.39 9.85 -1.97
C GLY A 79 -2.55 10.65 -1.37
N GLU A 80 -3.29 10.08 -0.43
CA GLU A 80 -4.34 10.78 0.30
C GLU A 80 -3.71 11.88 1.20
N PRO A 81 -4.19 13.13 1.11
CA PRO A 81 -3.65 14.22 1.93
C PRO A 81 -3.93 14.02 3.42
N THR A 82 -5.03 13.33 3.74
CA THR A 82 -5.45 12.98 5.10
C THR A 82 -6.16 11.64 5.08
N GLY A 83 -5.88 10.76 6.05
CA GLY A 83 -6.61 9.51 6.19
C GLY A 83 -8.06 9.77 6.61
N ARG A 84 -9.02 9.30 5.81
CA ARG A 84 -10.48 9.48 6.05
C ARG A 84 -11.26 8.16 5.90
N ASP A 85 -10.68 7.06 6.34
CA ASP A 85 -11.24 5.71 6.23
C ASP A 85 -11.49 5.26 4.77
N THR A 86 -12.05 4.05 4.64
CA THR A 86 -12.15 3.33 3.38
C THR A 86 -13.13 3.93 2.38
N ALA A 87 -14.23 4.55 2.85
CA ALA A 87 -15.23 5.14 1.96
C ALA A 87 -14.66 6.32 1.15
N ASN A 88 -13.86 7.18 1.79
CA ASN A 88 -13.21 8.30 1.11
C ASN A 88 -12.07 7.86 0.18
N ALA A 89 -11.47 6.69 0.42
CA ALA A 89 -10.45 6.13 -0.48
C ALA A 89 -11.03 5.61 -1.81
N VAL A 90 -12.34 5.32 -1.86
CA VAL A 90 -13.03 4.80 -3.05
C VAL A 90 -13.85 5.89 -3.78
N GLY A 91 -14.26 6.93 -3.06
CA GLY A 91 -15.19 7.97 -3.54
C GLY A 91 -14.53 9.23 -4.09
#